data_AF-A0A452TGI6-F1
#
_entry.id   AF-A0A452TGI6-F1
#
_cell.length_a   1.000
_cell.length_b   1.000
_cell.length_c   1.000
_cell.angle_alpha   90.00
_cell.angle_beta   90.00
_cell.angle_gamma   90.00
#
_symmetry.space_group_name_H-M   'P 1'
#
loop_
_entity.id
_entity.type
_entity.pdbx_description
1 polymer ?
#
loop_
_entity_poly.entity_id
_entity_poly.type
_entity_poly.pdbx_seq_one_letter_code
_entity_poly.pdbx_strand_id
1 'polypeptide(L)'
;MSSDTDVNKSASLTAEEQPTETDGPLPGPVNDQEKKVRLSPATMSTKNSTDLVQYVDKSHSFLPVIPNTQRSQLEDRLNNQERTIAFLLEQAFRIKEDISACLQGTHGFRKEELLARKLLENHIQTITSIVKKLSQNIEVLEDQIRARDQVATGTNFAVQELNTKHLQGVGDLRGRVARCDSSIVKLSGDIHFIRHEHRRTEKTIQDFMSALETVSKNLDVKVTENIWNSYVMCYCQKIIIAYQNA
;
A
#
# COMPACT_ATOMS: atom_id res chain seq x y z
N MET A 1 0.94 29.25 -25.28
CA MET A 1 0.14 28.04 -25.51
C MET A 1 1.13 26.91 -25.71
N SER A 2 1.32 26.10 -24.66
CA SER A 2 2.27 24.99 -24.62
C SER A 2 1.66 23.73 -25.20
N SER A 3 2.47 22.91 -25.85
CA SER A 3 2.29 21.46 -25.95
C SER A 3 3.66 20.86 -26.24
N ASP A 4 4.35 20.52 -25.15
CA ASP A 4 5.63 19.84 -25.12
C ASP A 4 5.49 18.37 -25.54
N THR A 5 6.44 17.89 -26.33
CA THR A 5 6.69 16.47 -26.57
C THR A 5 8.19 16.32 -26.74
N ASP A 6 8.89 15.76 -25.75
CA ASP A 6 9.73 14.58 -25.98
C ASP A 6 10.36 14.02 -24.69
N VAL A 7 10.09 12.73 -24.49
CA VAL A 7 11.02 11.65 -24.12
C VAL A 7 12.00 11.95 -22.99
N ASN A 8 11.62 11.53 -21.78
CA ASN A 8 12.58 11.22 -20.72
C ASN A 8 12.75 9.70 -20.61
N LYS A 9 13.93 9.22 -21.01
CA LYS A 9 14.39 7.83 -20.89
C LYS A 9 15.40 7.79 -19.75
N SER A 10 14.97 7.32 -18.57
CA SER A 10 15.83 7.04 -17.42
C SER A 10 15.57 5.58 -17.03
N ALA A 11 16.46 4.66 -17.40
CA ALA A 11 17.54 4.16 -16.54
C ALA A 11 17.01 3.24 -15.43
N SER A 12 16.88 1.95 -15.77
CA SER A 12 16.80 0.87 -14.79
C SER A 12 18.18 0.68 -14.15
N LEU A 13 18.25 0.88 -12.84
CA LEU A 13 19.37 0.43 -12.01
C LEU A 13 18.82 -0.65 -11.07
N THR A 14 19.27 -1.88 -11.31
CA THR A 14 19.01 -3.06 -10.48
C THR A 14 20.13 -3.16 -9.44
N ALA A 15 19.74 -3.52 -8.22
CA ALA A 15 20.55 -3.51 -7.00
C ALA A 15 21.76 -4.48 -7.02
N GLU A 16 22.93 -3.97 -6.63
CA GLU A 16 23.91 -4.61 -5.73
C GLU A 16 23.55 -4.16 -4.30
N GLU A 17 23.71 -4.85 -3.18
CA GLU A 17 24.71 -5.77 -2.60
C GLU A 17 23.97 -6.38 -1.35
N GLN A 18 24.19 -7.58 -0.79
CA GLN A 18 25.37 -8.12 -0.09
C GLN A 18 24.96 -9.46 0.60
N PRO A 19 25.83 -10.21 1.32
CA PRO A 19 26.01 -11.65 1.14
C PRO A 19 25.59 -12.50 2.36
N THR A 20 25.49 -13.79 2.11
CA THR A 20 25.30 -14.88 3.09
C THR A 20 26.65 -15.47 3.53
N GLU A 21 26.92 -15.46 4.84
CA GLU A 21 27.72 -16.41 5.66
C GLU A 21 27.74 -15.80 7.09
N THR A 22 27.74 -16.49 8.23
CA THR A 22 28.19 -17.84 8.60
C THR A 22 27.55 -18.19 9.97
N ASP A 23 27.23 -19.46 10.19
CA ASP A 23 26.77 -20.02 11.47
C ASP A 23 27.97 -20.52 12.32
N GLY A 24 27.99 -20.20 13.62
CA GLY A 24 28.96 -20.71 14.62
C GLY A 24 28.76 -20.09 16.03
N PRO A 25 29.09 -20.79 17.14
CA PRO A 25 28.11 -20.98 18.24
C PRO A 25 28.39 -20.30 19.62
N LEU A 26 27.28 -20.18 20.39
CA LEU A 26 27.11 -20.06 21.87
C LEU A 26 27.49 -18.71 22.55
N PRO A 27 26.74 -18.23 23.59
CA PRO A 27 26.50 -18.98 24.84
C PRO A 27 25.07 -18.92 25.42
N GLY A 28 24.81 -19.81 26.38
CA GLY A 28 23.50 -20.16 26.92
C GLY A 28 22.83 -19.15 27.86
N PRO A 29 21.60 -19.45 28.34
CA PRO A 29 20.90 -18.62 29.29
C PRO A 29 21.37 -18.96 30.71
N VAL A 30 22.09 -18.05 31.34
CA VAL A 30 22.37 -18.13 32.78
C VAL A 30 21.18 -17.50 33.51
N ASN A 31 20.45 -18.36 34.21
CA ASN A 31 19.37 -18.03 35.12
C ASN A 31 19.79 -16.96 36.14
N ASP A 32 18.91 -15.98 36.32
CA ASP A 32 18.77 -15.21 37.54
C ASP A 32 18.46 -16.16 38.71
N GLN A 33 19.45 -16.37 39.58
CA GLN A 33 19.22 -16.70 40.97
C GLN A 33 20.23 -15.90 41.80
N GLU A 34 19.75 -14.79 42.36
CA GLU A 34 20.39 -14.09 43.46
C GLU A 34 20.59 -15.05 44.64
N LYS A 35 21.76 -15.68 44.68
CA LYS A 35 22.23 -16.45 45.83
C LYS A 35 22.67 -15.44 46.90
N LYS A 36 21.70 -15.03 47.71
CA LYS A 36 21.78 -14.50 49.07
C LYS A 36 23.19 -14.66 49.70
N VAL A 37 24.03 -13.64 49.53
CA VAL A 37 25.30 -13.51 50.25
C VAL A 37 24.96 -13.16 51.70
N ARG A 38 24.94 -14.19 52.55
CA ARG A 38 24.89 -14.04 53.99
C ARG A 38 26.31 -13.70 54.46
N LEU A 39 26.65 -12.41 54.46
CA LEU A 39 27.84 -11.93 55.16
C LEU A 39 27.49 -11.83 56.65
N SER A 40 28.11 -12.71 57.42
CA SER A 40 28.03 -12.75 58.87
C SER A 40 28.46 -11.42 59.49
N PRO A 41 27.76 -10.89 60.51
CA PRO A 41 28.31 -9.85 61.36
C PRO A 41 29.51 -10.42 62.10
N ALA A 42 30.68 -9.78 61.98
CA ALA A 42 31.79 -10.05 62.88
C ALA A 42 31.36 -9.64 64.30
N THR A 43 31.08 -10.63 65.14
CA THR A 43 30.84 -10.46 66.57
C THR A 43 32.16 -10.08 67.25
N MET A 44 32.31 -8.80 67.61
CA MET A 44 33.35 -8.36 68.54
C MET A 44 33.02 -8.94 69.92
N SER A 45 33.68 -10.05 70.24
CA SER A 45 33.67 -10.75 71.52
C SER A 45 34.20 -9.81 72.62
N THR A 46 33.29 -9.15 73.33
CA THR A 46 33.57 -8.51 74.62
C THR A 46 33.70 -9.60 75.68
N LYS A 47 34.91 -10.17 75.79
CA LYS A 47 35.33 -10.95 76.96
C LYS A 47 35.94 -9.99 77.98
N ASN A 48 35.07 -9.54 78.87
CA ASN A 48 35.35 -9.27 80.27
C ASN A 48 36.35 -10.28 80.86
N SER A 49 37.54 -9.79 81.22
CA SER A 49 38.48 -10.49 82.11
C SER A 49 39.04 -9.46 83.10
N THR A 50 38.27 -9.19 84.14
CA THR A 50 38.74 -8.49 85.33
C THR A 50 39.48 -9.51 86.18
N ASP A 51 40.76 -9.75 85.88
CA ASP A 51 41.63 -10.51 86.77
C ASP A 51 42.40 -9.51 87.63
N LEU A 52 41.87 -9.28 88.83
CA LEU A 52 42.48 -8.46 89.87
C LEU A 52 43.67 -9.22 90.45
N VAL A 53 44.85 -9.09 89.85
CA VAL A 53 46.10 -9.49 90.50
C VAL A 53 46.49 -8.40 91.50
N GLN A 54 46.18 -8.67 92.76
CA GLN A 54 46.66 -7.93 93.92
C GLN A 54 48.18 -8.05 94.01
N TYR A 55 48.91 -7.04 93.52
CA TYR A 55 50.34 -6.91 93.81
C TYR A 55 50.52 -6.24 95.18
N VAL A 56 50.91 -7.07 96.13
CA VAL A 56 51.38 -6.67 97.47
C VAL A 56 52.57 -5.73 97.33
N ASP A 57 52.43 -4.56 97.94
CA ASP A 57 53.51 -3.61 98.21
C ASP A 57 54.58 -4.29 99.07
N LYS A 58 55.70 -4.66 98.42
CA LYS A 58 56.96 -4.95 99.09
C LYS A 58 57.95 -3.88 98.67
N SER A 59 58.09 -2.93 99.59
CA SER A 59 59.04 -1.84 99.60
C SER A 59 60.47 -2.36 99.37
N HIS A 60 60.97 -2.23 98.14
CA HIS A 60 62.40 -2.16 97.85
C HIS A 60 62.61 -1.11 96.76
N SER A 61 63.02 0.08 97.19
CA SER A 61 63.47 1.18 96.37
C SER A 61 64.72 0.79 95.58
N PHE A 62 64.52 0.31 94.36
CA PHE A 62 65.55 0.23 93.32
C PHE A 62 65.00 0.88 92.06
N LEU A 63 64.76 2.17 92.13
CA LEU A 63 64.78 2.99 90.92
C LEU A 63 65.96 3.94 91.03
N PRO A 64 66.70 4.18 89.93
CA PRO A 64 67.65 5.27 89.90
C PRO A 64 66.90 6.53 90.34
N VAL A 65 67.53 7.41 91.12
CA VAL A 65 67.03 8.78 91.28
C VAL A 65 66.93 9.35 89.87
N ILE A 66 65.72 9.34 89.31
CA ILE A 66 65.40 10.02 88.08
C ILE A 66 65.64 11.49 88.42
N PRO A 67 66.66 12.14 87.83
CA PRO A 67 66.87 13.56 88.09
C PRO A 67 65.55 14.28 87.83
N ASN A 68 65.16 15.26 88.66
CA ASN A 68 63.86 15.95 88.55
C ASN A 68 63.54 16.42 87.10
N THR A 69 64.56 16.66 86.29
CA THR A 69 64.54 16.93 84.85
C THR A 69 63.94 15.82 83.97
N GLN A 70 64.12 14.54 84.33
CA GLN A 70 63.67 13.37 83.57
C GLN A 70 62.23 12.95 83.97
N ARG A 71 61.80 13.30 85.19
CA ARG A 71 60.39 13.18 85.61
C ARG A 71 59.52 14.25 84.94
N SER A 72 59.97 15.51 84.93
CA SER A 72 59.29 16.58 84.20
C SER A 72 59.18 16.27 82.71
N GLN A 73 60.23 15.68 82.11
CA GLN A 73 60.20 15.26 80.71
C GLN A 73 59.14 14.18 80.41
N LEU A 74 58.90 13.24 81.34
CA LEU A 74 57.86 12.22 81.20
C LEU A 74 56.46 12.81 81.39
N GLU A 75 56.29 13.71 82.36
CA GLU A 75 55.02 14.44 82.59
C GLU A 75 54.68 15.34 81.39
N ASP A 76 55.66 16.03 80.79
CA ASP A 76 55.49 16.83 79.57
C ASP A 76 55.11 15.95 78.36
N ARG A 77 55.73 14.78 78.20
CA ARG A 77 55.38 13.82 77.14
C ARG A 77 53.97 13.27 77.32
N LEU A 78 53.57 12.97 78.55
CA LEU A 78 52.23 12.47 78.87
C LEU A 78 51.18 13.55 78.63
N ASN A 79 51.43 14.79 79.08
CA ASN A 79 50.56 15.94 78.83
C ASN A 79 50.43 16.23 77.33
N ASN A 80 51.52 16.10 76.56
CA ASN A 80 51.49 16.22 75.11
C ASN A 80 50.67 15.08 74.45
N GLN A 81 50.77 13.86 74.95
CA GLN A 81 49.95 12.73 74.48
C GLN A 81 48.47 12.93 74.83
N GLU A 82 48.16 13.37 76.04
CA GLU A 82 46.80 13.65 76.50
C GLU A 82 46.14 14.76 75.67
N ARG A 83 46.90 15.83 75.38
CA ARG A 83 46.45 16.91 74.48
C ARG A 83 46.24 16.42 73.04
N THR A 84 47.08 15.52 72.55
CA THR A 84 46.94 14.91 71.23
C THR A 84 45.71 14.00 71.16
N ILE A 85 45.49 13.17 72.18
CA ILE A 85 44.32 12.28 72.27
C ILE A 85 43.03 13.09 72.35
N ALA A 86 43.00 14.14 73.18
CA ALA A 86 41.84 15.04 73.27
C ALA A 86 41.52 15.70 71.93
N PHE A 87 42.54 16.15 71.18
CA PHE A 87 42.36 16.71 69.85
C PHE A 87 41.84 15.68 68.84
N LEU A 88 42.37 14.44 68.86
CA LEU A 88 41.90 13.36 67.98
C LEU A 88 40.45 12.95 68.30
N LEU A 89 40.07 12.94 69.58
CA LEU A 89 38.69 12.66 69.98
C LEU A 89 37.76 13.78 69.51
N GLU A 90 38.12 15.04 69.72
CA GLU A 90 37.35 16.17 69.21
C GLU A 90 37.18 16.11 67.69
N GLN A 91 38.27 15.81 66.95
CA GLN A 91 38.23 15.59 65.50
C GLN A 91 37.31 14.42 65.13
N ALA A 92 37.42 13.28 65.79
CA ALA A 92 36.59 12.11 65.53
C ALA A 92 35.11 12.38 65.81
N PHE A 93 34.80 13.12 66.88
CA PHE A 93 33.44 13.53 67.20
C PHE A 93 32.88 14.49 66.15
N ARG A 94 33.65 15.49 65.71
CA ARG A 94 33.23 16.40 64.64
C ARG A 94 32.99 15.66 63.33
N ILE A 95 33.92 14.78 62.92
CA ILE A 95 33.75 13.96 61.70
C ILE A 95 32.49 13.08 61.81
N LYS A 96 32.24 12.46 62.97
CA LYS A 96 31.03 11.66 63.19
C LYS A 96 29.76 12.51 63.04
N GLU A 97 29.77 13.71 63.60
CA GLU A 97 28.62 14.63 63.58
C GLU A 97 28.37 15.17 62.17
N ASP A 98 29.42 15.52 61.43
CA ASP A 98 29.36 15.93 60.03
C ASP A 98 28.80 14.82 59.12
N ILE A 99 29.27 13.58 59.30
CA ILE A 99 28.74 12.40 58.59
C ILE A 99 27.25 12.19 58.94
N SER A 100 26.89 12.34 60.21
CA SER A 100 25.51 12.16 60.68
C SER A 100 24.57 13.23 60.11
N ALA A 101 25.02 14.49 60.05
CA ALA A 101 24.28 15.59 59.46
C ALA A 101 24.08 15.40 57.95
N CYS A 102 25.11 14.92 57.24
CA CYS A 102 25.04 14.60 55.81
C CYS A 102 24.05 13.46 55.51
N LEU A 103 24.03 12.42 56.36
CA LEU A 103 23.12 11.27 56.25
C LEU A 103 21.67 11.58 56.70
N GLN A 104 21.46 12.50 57.63
CA GLN A 104 20.12 12.96 58.01
C GLN A 104 19.53 13.91 56.95
N GLY A 105 20.34 14.78 56.36
CA GLY A 105 19.92 15.65 55.26
C GLY A 105 19.42 14.88 54.03
N THR A 106 19.94 13.68 53.78
CA THR A 106 19.50 12.78 52.70
C THR A 106 18.05 12.29 52.86
N HIS A 107 17.47 12.38 54.05
CA HIS A 107 16.07 12.00 54.30
C HIS A 107 15.05 12.99 53.70
N GLY A 108 15.46 14.25 53.45
CA GLY A 108 14.66 15.26 52.75
C GLY A 108 14.51 14.95 51.25
N PHE A 109 15.61 14.51 50.63
CA PHE A 109 15.67 14.14 49.20
C PHE A 109 14.80 12.94 48.85
N ARG A 110 14.46 12.07 49.82
CA ARG A 110 13.60 10.91 49.58
C ARG A 110 12.22 11.30 49.05
N LYS A 111 11.64 12.44 49.47
CA LYS A 111 10.31 12.87 49.01
C LYS A 111 10.35 13.40 47.57
N GLU A 112 11.36 14.21 47.24
CA GLU A 112 11.58 14.69 45.87
C GLU A 112 11.95 13.55 44.92
N GLU A 113 12.77 12.60 45.36
CA GLU A 113 13.09 11.39 44.60
C GLU A 113 11.83 10.55 44.32
N LEU A 114 10.92 10.43 45.29
CA LEU A 114 9.65 9.72 45.12
C LEU A 114 8.72 10.44 44.14
N LEU A 115 8.69 11.78 44.17
CA LEU A 115 7.94 12.59 43.21
C LEU A 115 8.50 12.44 41.79
N ALA A 116 9.83 12.49 41.62
CA ALA A 116 10.49 12.30 40.34
C ALA A 116 10.24 10.89 39.78
N ARG A 117 10.30 9.84 40.62
CA ARG A 117 9.94 8.48 40.21
C ARG A 117 8.49 8.37 39.77
N LYS A 118 7.55 8.95 40.53
CA LYS A 118 6.12 8.91 40.20
C LYS A 118 5.81 9.65 38.88
N LEU A 119 6.48 10.79 38.66
CA LEU A 119 6.37 11.52 37.39
C LEU A 119 6.89 10.67 36.23
N LEU A 120 8.07 10.07 36.38
CA LEU A 120 8.65 9.18 35.37
C LEU A 120 7.74 7.98 35.08
N GLU A 121 7.21 7.33 36.10
CA GLU A 121 6.28 6.21 35.96
C GLU A 121 5.02 6.63 35.21
N ASN A 122 4.45 7.80 35.53
CA ASN A 122 3.30 8.35 34.83
C ASN A 122 3.60 8.62 33.34
N HIS A 123 4.77 9.17 33.02
CA HIS A 123 5.21 9.36 31.65
C HIS A 123 5.40 8.04 30.91
N ILE A 124 6.04 7.05 31.53
CA ILE A 124 6.21 5.71 30.94
C ILE A 124 4.84 5.09 30.64
N GLN A 125 3.89 5.18 31.58
CA GLN A 125 2.53 4.67 31.37
C GLN A 125 1.81 5.42 30.24
N THR A 126 1.93 6.74 30.19
CA THR A 126 1.31 7.57 29.15
C THR A 126 1.88 7.23 27.77
N ILE A 127 3.21 7.20 27.63
CA ILE A 127 3.89 6.84 26.37
C ILE A 127 3.48 5.42 25.96
N THR A 128 3.47 4.47 26.89
CA THR A 128 3.04 3.09 26.62
C THR A 128 1.61 3.04 26.09
N SER A 129 0.69 3.82 26.67
CA SER A 129 -0.70 3.89 26.22
C SER A 129 -0.84 4.48 24.81
N ILE A 130 -0.04 5.51 24.50
CA ILE A 130 -0.01 6.14 23.18
C ILE A 130 0.53 5.15 22.14
N VAL A 131 1.65 4.48 22.42
CA VAL A 131 2.23 3.48 21.52
C VAL A 131 1.25 2.35 21.25
N LYS A 132 0.58 1.80 22.27
CA LYS A 132 -0.46 0.78 22.08
C LYS A 132 -1.60 1.26 21.19
N LYS A 133 -2.07 2.50 21.39
CA LYS A 133 -3.14 3.08 20.56
C LYS A 133 -2.69 3.30 19.12
N LEU A 134 -1.45 3.73 18.91
CA LEU A 134 -0.89 3.89 17.56
C LEU A 134 -0.78 2.54 16.85
N SER A 135 -0.32 1.48 17.52
CA SER A 135 -0.27 0.13 16.95
C SER A 135 -1.66 -0.36 16.53
N GLN A 136 -2.67 -0.18 17.39
CA GLN A 136 -4.05 -0.53 17.05
C GLN A 136 -4.57 0.27 15.84
N ASN A 137 -4.29 1.57 15.78
CA ASN A 137 -4.71 2.41 14.66
C ASN A 137 -4.04 2.00 13.34
N ILE A 138 -2.77 1.59 13.39
CA ILE A 138 -2.03 1.09 12.22
C ILE A 138 -2.68 -0.20 11.71
N GLU A 139 -2.96 -1.15 12.60
CA GLU A 139 -3.62 -2.42 12.24
C GLU A 139 -4.98 -2.18 11.57
N VAL A 140 -5.82 -1.31 12.15
CA VAL A 140 -7.11 -0.94 11.56
C VAL A 140 -6.95 -0.28 10.19
N LEU A 141 -5.94 0.59 10.03
CA LEU A 141 -5.69 1.27 8.77
C LEU A 141 -5.20 0.30 7.69
N GLU A 142 -4.34 -0.66 8.05
CA GLU A 142 -3.88 -1.71 7.14
C GLU A 142 -5.02 -2.60 6.65
N ASP A 143 -5.95 -2.96 7.53
CA ASP A 143 -7.14 -3.74 7.18
C ASP A 143 -8.08 -2.96 6.25
N GLN A 144 -8.27 -1.65 6.50
CA GLN A 144 -9.06 -0.78 5.63
C GLN A 144 -8.41 -0.64 4.24
N ILE A 145 -7.08 -0.48 4.18
CA ILE A 145 -6.34 -0.42 2.92
C ILE A 145 -6.50 -1.73 2.16
N ARG A 146 -6.32 -2.88 2.83
CA ARG A 146 -6.47 -4.20 2.23
C ARG A 146 -7.88 -4.42 1.67
N ALA A 147 -8.91 -4.08 2.44
CA ALA A 147 -10.30 -4.20 2.01
C ALA A 147 -10.59 -3.30 0.79
N ARG A 148 -10.13 -2.05 0.81
CA ARG A 148 -10.27 -1.11 -0.31
C ARG A 148 -9.57 -1.62 -1.56
N ASP A 149 -8.35 -2.12 -1.42
CA ASP A 149 -7.55 -2.59 -2.54
C ASP A 149 -8.18 -3.84 -3.17
N GLN A 150 -8.76 -4.74 -2.35
CA GLN A 150 -9.52 -5.89 -2.86
C GLN A 150 -10.75 -5.47 -3.67
N VAL A 151 -11.49 -4.46 -3.22
CA VAL A 151 -12.63 -3.89 -3.97
C VAL A 151 -12.16 -3.24 -5.27
N ALA A 152 -11.05 -2.49 -5.24
CA ALA A 152 -10.48 -1.85 -6.41
C ALA A 152 -10.04 -2.87 -7.47
N THR A 153 -9.32 -3.93 -7.07
CA THR A 153 -8.92 -5.02 -7.96
C THR A 153 -10.12 -5.75 -8.56
N GLY A 154 -11.14 -6.07 -7.75
CA GLY A 154 -12.37 -6.71 -8.23
C GLY A 154 -13.13 -5.85 -9.24
N THR A 155 -13.23 -4.55 -8.96
CA THR A 155 -13.89 -3.59 -9.86
C THR A 155 -13.13 -3.45 -11.18
N ASN A 156 -11.80 -3.34 -11.14
CA ASN A 156 -10.96 -3.27 -12.34
C ASN A 156 -11.12 -4.51 -13.22
N PHE A 157 -11.17 -5.70 -12.63
CA PHE A 157 -11.40 -6.94 -13.38
C PHE A 157 -12.77 -6.93 -14.07
N ALA A 158 -13.83 -6.57 -13.35
CA ALA A 158 -15.19 -6.50 -13.91
C ALA A 158 -15.28 -5.46 -15.05
N VAL A 159 -14.65 -4.30 -14.90
CA VAL A 159 -14.59 -3.26 -15.94
C VAL A 159 -13.80 -3.75 -17.16
N GLN A 160 -12.68 -4.44 -16.96
CA GLN A 160 -11.88 -4.98 -18.06
C GLN A 160 -12.66 -6.05 -18.84
N GLU A 161 -13.34 -6.95 -18.14
CA GLU A 161 -14.19 -7.98 -18.76
C GLU A 161 -15.33 -7.35 -19.57
N LEU A 162 -16.00 -6.34 -19.00
CA LEU A 162 -17.04 -5.59 -19.69
C LEU A 162 -16.50 -4.91 -20.95
N ASN A 163 -15.33 -4.27 -20.86
CA ASN A 163 -14.69 -3.60 -22.00
C ASN A 163 -14.37 -4.60 -23.12
N THR A 164 -13.84 -5.78 -22.79
CA THR A 164 -13.58 -6.84 -23.77
C THR A 164 -14.87 -7.29 -24.47
N LYS A 165 -15.95 -7.55 -23.71
CA LYS A 165 -17.25 -7.92 -24.27
C LYS A 165 -17.83 -6.81 -25.15
N HIS A 166 -17.72 -5.56 -24.73
CA HIS A 166 -18.20 -4.41 -25.50
C HIS A 166 -17.43 -4.27 -26.82
N LEU A 167 -16.11 -4.37 -26.79
CA LEU A 167 -15.28 -4.28 -27.99
C LEU A 167 -15.61 -5.40 -28.99
N GLN A 168 -15.84 -6.62 -28.49
CA GLN A 168 -16.29 -7.74 -29.32
C GLN A 168 -17.68 -7.49 -29.93
N GLY A 169 -18.64 -7.00 -29.14
CA GLY A 169 -19.99 -6.69 -29.60
C GLY A 169 -20.02 -5.60 -30.68
N VAL A 170 -19.28 -4.51 -30.48
CA VAL A 170 -19.11 -3.45 -31.49
C VAL A 170 -18.43 -3.98 -32.75
N GLY A 171 -17.44 -4.86 -32.59
CA GLY A 171 -16.78 -5.55 -33.70
C GLY A 171 -17.73 -6.37 -34.57
N ASP A 172 -18.61 -7.17 -33.97
CA ASP A 172 -19.62 -7.94 -34.70
C ASP A 172 -20.62 -7.02 -35.42
N LEU A 173 -21.14 -6.01 -34.72
CA LEU A 173 -22.07 -5.05 -35.31
C LEU A 173 -21.46 -4.34 -36.52
N ARG A 174 -20.21 -3.88 -36.42
CA ARG A 174 -19.48 -3.30 -37.55
C ARG A 174 -19.36 -4.28 -38.71
N GLY A 175 -19.06 -5.55 -38.43
CA GLY A 175 -19.01 -6.60 -39.44
C GLY A 175 -20.36 -6.84 -40.12
N ARG A 176 -21.46 -6.83 -39.37
CA ARG A 176 -22.83 -6.96 -39.90
C ARG A 176 -23.20 -5.77 -40.78
N VAL A 177 -22.89 -4.55 -40.36
CA VAL A 177 -23.12 -3.32 -41.14
C VAL A 177 -22.37 -3.40 -42.48
N ALA A 178 -21.08 -3.74 -42.46
CA ALA A 178 -20.30 -3.89 -43.70
C ALA A 178 -20.89 -4.93 -44.68
N ARG A 179 -21.42 -6.04 -44.16
CA ARG A 179 -22.12 -7.05 -44.99
C ARG A 179 -23.44 -6.53 -45.55
N CYS A 180 -24.19 -5.75 -44.77
CA CYS A 180 -25.42 -5.10 -45.24
C CYS A 180 -25.10 -4.08 -46.33
N ASP A 181 -24.10 -3.23 -46.14
CA ASP A 181 -23.66 -2.23 -47.12
C ASP A 181 -23.28 -2.90 -48.45
N SER A 182 -22.49 -3.98 -48.38
CA SER A 182 -22.14 -4.78 -49.56
C SER A 182 -23.37 -5.37 -50.26
N SER A 183 -24.33 -5.88 -49.50
CA SER A 183 -25.58 -6.44 -50.04
C SER A 183 -26.46 -5.37 -50.68
N ILE A 184 -26.55 -4.19 -50.09
CA ILE A 184 -27.29 -3.03 -50.61
C ILE A 184 -26.68 -2.56 -51.93
N VAL A 185 -25.36 -2.45 -52.01
CA VAL A 185 -24.67 -2.06 -53.25
C VAL A 185 -24.92 -3.07 -54.36
N LYS A 186 -24.80 -4.37 -54.05
CA LYS A 186 -25.08 -5.45 -55.02
C LYS A 186 -26.52 -5.38 -55.53
N LEU A 187 -27.49 -5.32 -54.62
CA LEU A 187 -28.91 -5.25 -54.98
C LEU A 187 -29.25 -3.98 -55.78
N SER A 188 -28.62 -2.85 -55.45
CA SER A 188 -28.77 -1.60 -56.21
C SER A 188 -28.29 -1.77 -57.65
N GLY A 189 -27.18 -2.49 -57.86
CA GLY A 189 -26.69 -2.87 -59.19
C GLY A 189 -27.67 -3.77 -59.93
N ASP A 190 -28.18 -4.81 -59.28
CA ASP A 190 -29.15 -5.75 -59.87
C ASP A 190 -30.45 -5.03 -60.29
N ILE A 191 -30.96 -4.12 -59.45
CA ILE A 191 -32.15 -3.31 -59.77
C ILE A 191 -31.89 -2.42 -60.99
N HIS A 192 -30.72 -1.79 -61.08
CA HIS A 192 -30.37 -0.95 -62.22
C HIS A 192 -30.31 -1.78 -63.52
N PHE A 193 -29.72 -2.97 -63.45
CA PHE A 193 -29.66 -3.91 -64.57
C PHE A 193 -31.07 -4.36 -65.02
N ILE A 194 -31.90 -4.84 -64.09
CA ILE A 194 -33.28 -5.26 -64.39
C ILE A 194 -34.08 -4.11 -65.01
N ARG A 195 -33.94 -2.89 -64.49
CA ARG A 195 -34.62 -1.71 -65.03
C ARG A 195 -34.20 -1.41 -66.47
N HIS A 196 -32.92 -1.59 -66.80
CA HIS A 196 -32.42 -1.42 -68.16
C HIS A 196 -33.03 -2.47 -69.11
N GLU A 197 -33.00 -3.74 -68.73
CA GLU A 197 -33.56 -4.83 -69.53
C GLU A 197 -35.08 -4.69 -69.71
N HIS A 198 -35.79 -4.26 -68.67
CA HIS A 198 -37.21 -3.97 -68.75
C HIS A 198 -37.50 -2.87 -69.78
N ARG A 199 -36.77 -1.74 -69.76
CA ARG A 199 -36.93 -0.67 -70.75
C ARG A 199 -36.60 -1.12 -72.18
N ARG A 200 -35.59 -1.97 -72.34
CA ARG A 200 -35.23 -2.55 -73.64
C ARG A 200 -36.38 -3.40 -74.19
N THR A 201 -36.93 -4.26 -73.32
CA THR A 201 -38.06 -5.13 -73.68
C THR A 201 -39.31 -4.32 -74.01
N GLU A 202 -39.62 -3.31 -73.20
CA GLU A 202 -40.74 -2.38 -73.44
C GLU A 202 -40.62 -1.70 -74.81
N LYS A 203 -39.42 -1.23 -75.16
CA LYS A 203 -39.16 -0.63 -76.47
C LYS A 203 -39.41 -1.64 -77.61
N THR A 204 -38.91 -2.87 -77.48
CA THR A 204 -39.14 -3.89 -78.50
C THR A 204 -40.63 -4.21 -78.66
N ILE A 205 -41.40 -4.26 -77.58
CA ILE A 205 -42.86 -4.46 -77.62
C ILE A 205 -43.53 -3.30 -78.36
N GLN A 206 -43.16 -2.05 -78.04
CA GLN A 206 -43.71 -0.88 -78.72
C GLN A 206 -43.40 -0.88 -80.23
N ASP A 207 -42.17 -1.25 -80.60
CA ASP A 207 -41.76 -1.36 -81.99
C ASP A 207 -42.59 -2.45 -82.71
N PHE A 208 -42.78 -3.62 -82.09
CA PHE A 208 -43.64 -4.69 -82.62
C PHE A 208 -45.10 -4.27 -82.77
N MET A 209 -45.67 -3.56 -81.79
CA MET A 209 -47.04 -3.05 -81.86
C MET A 209 -47.22 -2.10 -83.04
N SER A 210 -46.27 -1.18 -83.26
CA SER A 210 -46.33 -0.24 -84.38
C SER A 210 -46.23 -0.95 -85.75
N ALA A 211 -45.40 -1.99 -85.84
CA ALA A 211 -45.29 -2.81 -87.04
C ALA A 211 -46.58 -3.59 -87.30
N LEU A 212 -47.17 -4.18 -86.25
CA LEU A 212 -48.44 -4.90 -86.35
C LEU A 212 -49.59 -3.96 -86.76
N GLU A 213 -49.67 -2.77 -86.18
CA GLU A 213 -50.67 -1.76 -86.56
C GLU A 213 -50.53 -1.36 -88.03
N THR A 214 -49.29 -1.20 -88.50
CA THR A 214 -49.01 -0.90 -89.92
C THR A 214 -49.47 -2.03 -90.84
N VAL A 215 -49.19 -3.28 -90.47
CA VAL A 215 -49.66 -4.46 -91.22
C VAL A 215 -51.18 -4.56 -91.21
N SER A 216 -51.83 -4.33 -90.07
CA SER A 216 -53.29 -4.31 -89.95
C SER A 216 -53.91 -3.28 -90.89
N LYS A 217 -53.42 -2.03 -90.86
CA LYS A 217 -53.88 -0.96 -91.76
C LYS A 217 -53.67 -1.32 -93.23
N ASN A 218 -52.53 -1.93 -93.57
CA ASN A 218 -52.27 -2.38 -94.94
C ASN A 218 -53.26 -3.46 -95.41
N LEU A 219 -53.57 -4.42 -94.53
CA LEU A 219 -54.55 -5.47 -94.80
C LEU A 219 -55.96 -4.90 -94.96
N ASP A 220 -56.37 -3.97 -94.10
CA ASP A 220 -57.68 -3.31 -94.20
C ASP A 220 -57.86 -2.59 -95.54
N VAL A 221 -56.83 -1.87 -95.99
CA VAL A 221 -56.82 -1.23 -97.32
C VAL A 221 -56.95 -2.26 -98.43
N LYS A 222 -56.14 -3.33 -98.41
CA LYS A 222 -56.18 -4.40 -99.42
C LYS A 222 -57.52 -5.13 -99.46
N VAL A 223 -58.12 -5.40 -98.30
CA VAL A 223 -59.45 -6.04 -98.22
C VAL A 223 -60.50 -5.11 -98.81
N THR A 224 -60.49 -3.83 -98.45
CA THR A 224 -61.42 -2.83 -98.98
C THR A 224 -61.30 -2.68 -100.49
N GLU A 225 -60.06 -2.63 -101.01
CA GLU A 225 -59.77 -2.58 -102.45
C GLU A 225 -60.28 -3.84 -103.18
N ASN A 226 -60.02 -5.04 -102.66
CA ASN A 226 -60.50 -6.28 -103.24
C ASN A 226 -62.03 -6.38 -103.26
N ILE A 227 -62.71 -5.94 -102.19
CA ILE A 227 -64.18 -5.89 -102.14
C ILE A 227 -64.70 -4.91 -103.19
N TRP A 228 -64.09 -3.72 -103.30
CA TRP A 228 -64.51 -2.71 -104.28
C TRP A 228 -64.31 -3.20 -105.72
N ASN A 229 -63.14 -3.78 -106.02
CA ASN A 229 -62.85 -4.39 -107.32
C ASN A 229 -63.85 -5.50 -107.66
N SER A 230 -64.19 -6.37 -106.70
CA SER A 230 -65.21 -7.41 -106.89
C SER A 230 -66.59 -6.82 -107.17
N TYR A 231 -67.00 -5.79 -106.44
CA TYR A 231 -68.28 -5.11 -106.63
C TYR A 231 -68.37 -4.45 -108.02
N VAL A 232 -67.31 -3.74 -108.44
CA VAL A 232 -67.22 -3.12 -109.77
C VAL A 232 -67.27 -4.18 -110.86
N MET A 233 -66.50 -5.26 -110.75
CA MET A 233 -66.54 -6.36 -111.72
C MET A 233 -67.93 -7.00 -111.82
N CYS A 234 -68.61 -7.24 -110.70
CA CYS A 234 -69.97 -7.77 -110.69
C CYS A 234 -70.96 -6.80 -111.35
N TYR A 235 -70.84 -5.50 -111.07
CA TYR A 235 -71.69 -4.48 -111.65
C TYR A 235 -71.49 -4.37 -113.18
N CYS A 236 -70.23 -4.34 -113.64
CA CYS A 236 -69.89 -4.37 -115.06
C CYS A 236 -70.44 -5.62 -115.74
N GLN A 237 -70.29 -6.82 -115.13
CA GLN A 237 -70.82 -8.06 -115.67
C GLN A 237 -72.36 -8.01 -115.81
N LYS A 238 -73.07 -7.47 -114.81
CA LYS A 238 -74.52 -7.29 -114.87
C LYS A 238 -74.93 -6.34 -116.00
N ILE A 239 -74.21 -5.24 -116.21
CA ILE A 239 -74.46 -4.32 -117.33
C ILE A 239 -74.25 -5.02 -118.67
N ILE A 240 -73.17 -5.77 -118.83
CA ILE A 240 -72.87 -6.51 -120.06
C ILE A 240 -73.97 -7.52 -120.37
N ILE A 241 -74.40 -8.31 -119.38
CA ILE A 241 -75.50 -9.28 -119.53
C ILE A 241 -76.82 -8.56 -119.89
N ALA A 242 -77.11 -7.41 -119.28
CA ALA A 242 -78.29 -6.63 -119.61
C ALA A 242 -78.26 -6.10 -121.06
N TYR A 243 -77.09 -5.68 -121.56
CA TYR A 243 -76.91 -5.24 -122.95
C TYR A 243 -77.02 -6.38 -123.98
N GLN A 244 -76.60 -7.59 -123.64
CA GLN A 244 -76.64 -8.75 -124.55
C GLN A 244 -78.04 -9.37 -124.68
N ASN A 245 -78.92 -9.15 -123.70
CA ASN A 245 -80.29 -9.68 -123.67
C ASN A 245 -81.35 -8.66 -124.15
N ALA A 246 -80.94 -7.48 -124.63
CA ALA A 246 -81.79 -6.44 -125.20
C ALA A 246 -81.72 -6.47 -126.73
#